data_AF-A0A1A8BYZ3-F1
#
_entry.id   AF-A0A1A8BYZ3-F1
#
_cell.length_a   1.000
_cell.length_b   1.000
_cell.length_c   1.000
_cell.angle_alpha   90.00
_cell.angle_beta   90.00
_cell.angle_gamma   90.00
#
_symmetry.space_group_name_H-M   'P 1'
#
loop_
_entity.id
_entity.type
_entity.pdbx_description
1 polymer ?
#
loop_
_entity_poly.entity_id
_entity_poly.type
_entity_poly.pdbx_seq_one_letter_code
_entity_poly.pdbx_strand_id
1 'polypeptide(L)'
;LNMSEYYQSSPGEDCEFLCSPNPDGIRQCKDIPPLRQNGQTCMLAPPSANWSSALLANSSALTNSTACINWNVLYNACLPLGPNPGFGGISFDNIGYGMLTVYQVTTLEGWTTITNYVTDVSFWASFVIFFILVGSVSFLAINTFKVIVAIHFVKNDDDDEPECERGFFVDGL
;
A
#
# COMPACT_ATOMS: atom_id res chain seq x y z
N LEU A 1 -15.21 -2.29 -28.21
CA LEU A 1 -14.95 -1.72 -26.86
C LEU A 1 -13.91 -2.64 -26.22
N ASN A 2 -12.68 -2.18 -26.07
CA ASN A 2 -11.62 -2.95 -25.42
C ASN A 2 -11.66 -2.60 -23.93
N MET A 3 -12.44 -3.35 -23.16
CA MET A 3 -12.56 -3.16 -21.72
C MET A 3 -11.58 -4.12 -21.03
N SER A 4 -10.85 -3.63 -20.04
CA SER A 4 -9.95 -4.46 -19.25
C SER A 4 -10.73 -5.49 -18.44
N GLU A 5 -10.09 -6.61 -18.12
CA GLU A 5 -10.69 -7.68 -17.32
C GLU A 5 -10.94 -7.26 -15.86
N TYR A 6 -10.15 -6.29 -15.37
CA TYR A 6 -10.25 -5.70 -14.04
C TYR A 6 -10.33 -4.17 -14.13
N TYR A 7 -10.85 -3.54 -13.06
CA TYR A 7 -10.95 -2.09 -12.96
C TYR A 7 -9.56 -1.46 -12.83
N GLN A 8 -9.29 -0.43 -13.63
CA GLN A 8 -8.06 0.37 -13.55
C GLN A 8 -8.42 1.81 -13.19
N SER A 9 -7.74 2.36 -12.19
CA SER A 9 -7.87 3.78 -11.84
C SER A 9 -7.33 4.67 -12.96
N SER A 10 -7.79 5.93 -12.98
CA SER A 10 -7.41 6.85 -14.06
C SER A 10 -5.92 7.21 -13.97
N PRO A 11 -5.19 7.35 -15.09
CA PRO A 11 -3.79 7.79 -15.07
C PRO A 11 -3.68 9.17 -14.41
N GLY A 12 -3.05 9.24 -13.24
CA GLY A 12 -2.92 10.44 -12.42
C GLY A 12 -3.55 10.35 -11.02
N GLU A 13 -4.28 9.29 -10.70
CA GLU A 13 -4.52 8.91 -9.30
C GLU A 13 -3.32 8.13 -8.77
N ASP A 14 -2.67 8.65 -7.74
CA ASP A 14 -1.48 8.03 -7.11
C ASP A 14 -1.79 6.70 -6.40
N CYS A 15 -3.07 6.36 -6.25
CA CYS A 15 -3.52 5.17 -5.54
C CYS A 15 -4.32 4.25 -6.46
N GLU A 16 -3.86 3.00 -6.61
CA GLU A 16 -4.64 1.92 -7.21
C GLU A 16 -5.84 1.55 -6.33
N PHE A 17 -6.93 1.11 -6.96
CA PHE A 17 -8.13 0.66 -6.26
C PHE A 17 -8.02 -0.84 -5.93
N LEU A 18 -7.95 -1.17 -4.64
CA LEU A 18 -8.03 -2.54 -4.16
C LEU A 18 -9.39 -2.77 -3.51
N CYS A 19 -10.00 -3.90 -3.82
CA CYS A 19 -11.24 -4.34 -3.19
C CYS A 19 -10.94 -5.35 -2.09
N SER A 20 -11.79 -5.38 -1.06
CA SER A 20 -11.84 -6.47 -0.09
C SER A 20 -12.87 -7.51 -0.51
N PRO A 21 -12.51 -8.81 -0.51
CA PRO A 21 -13.48 -9.89 -0.65
C PRO A 21 -14.34 -10.05 0.62
N ASN A 22 -13.85 -9.59 1.77
CA ASN A 22 -14.57 -9.63 3.04
C ASN A 22 -15.39 -8.35 3.25
N PRO A 23 -16.57 -8.45 3.90
CA PRO A 23 -17.41 -7.28 4.18
C PRO A 23 -16.75 -6.28 5.13
N ASP A 24 -15.77 -6.71 5.93
CA ASP A 24 -15.09 -5.89 6.93
C ASP A 24 -13.93 -5.05 6.39
N GLY A 25 -13.55 -5.25 5.12
CA GLY A 25 -12.56 -4.40 4.47
C GLY A 25 -13.15 -3.05 4.05
N ILE A 26 -12.30 -2.02 4.02
CA ILE A 26 -12.72 -0.62 3.89
C ILE A 26 -13.25 -0.30 2.48
N ARG A 27 -12.70 -0.95 1.44
CA ARG A 27 -13.10 -0.73 0.05
C ARG A 27 -13.79 -1.94 -0.52
N GLN A 28 -14.99 -1.74 -1.07
CA GLN A 28 -15.79 -2.77 -1.72
C GLN A 28 -16.01 -2.41 -3.19
N CYS A 29 -16.36 -3.39 -4.02
CA CYS A 29 -16.66 -3.15 -5.44
C CYS A 29 -17.78 -2.12 -5.68
N LYS A 30 -18.65 -1.91 -4.69
CA LYS A 30 -19.69 -0.85 -4.74
C LYS A 30 -19.13 0.57 -4.66
N ASP A 31 -17.92 0.73 -4.13
CA ASP A 31 -17.25 2.02 -3.93
C ASP A 31 -16.43 2.44 -5.16
N ILE A 32 -16.46 1.63 -6.22
CA ILE A 32 -15.84 1.97 -7.51
C ILE A 32 -16.53 3.22 -8.07
N PRO A 33 -15.78 4.28 -8.38
CA PRO A 33 -16.37 5.52 -8.85
C PRO A 33 -17.04 5.31 -10.21
N PRO A 34 -18.17 5.99 -10.47
CA PRO A 34 -18.81 5.92 -11.77
C PRO A 34 -17.88 6.47 -12.87
N LEU A 35 -17.95 5.87 -14.06
CA LEU A 35 -17.13 6.25 -15.19
C LEU A 35 -17.32 7.74 -15.52
N ARG A 36 -16.21 8.47 -15.72
CA ARG A 36 -16.24 9.86 -16.16
C ARG A 36 -15.73 9.98 -17.59
N GLN A 37 -16.50 10.60 -18.46
CA GLN A 37 -16.11 10.93 -19.84
C GLN A 37 -16.26 12.44 -20.06
N ASN A 38 -15.22 13.11 -20.58
CA ASN A 38 -15.21 14.56 -20.82
C ASN A 38 -15.66 15.41 -19.61
N GLY A 39 -15.30 14.99 -18.39
CA GLY A 39 -15.67 15.67 -17.14
C GLY A 39 -17.08 15.35 -16.61
N GLN A 40 -17.93 14.71 -17.41
CA GLN A 40 -19.29 14.30 -17.03
C GLN A 40 -19.29 12.87 -16.48
N THR A 41 -20.10 12.65 -15.44
CA THR A 41 -20.31 11.31 -14.85
C THR A 41 -21.33 10.54 -15.66
N CYS A 42 -20.95 9.36 -16.14
CA CYS A 42 -21.86 8.45 -16.83
C CYS A 42 -22.86 7.86 -15.82
N MET A 43 -24.15 7.97 -16.12
CA MET A 43 -25.24 7.51 -15.24
C MET A 43 -26.09 6.41 -15.89
N LEU A 44 -25.92 6.15 -17.19
CA LEU A 44 -26.70 5.13 -17.88
C LEU A 44 -26.20 3.73 -17.49
N ALA A 45 -27.12 2.81 -17.18
CA ALA A 45 -26.81 1.42 -16.93
C ALA A 45 -26.47 0.68 -18.24
N PRO A 46 -25.53 -0.29 -18.22
CA PRO A 46 -25.21 -1.08 -19.40
C PRO A 46 -26.38 -2.01 -19.77
N PRO A 47 -26.56 -2.38 -21.06
CA PRO A 47 -27.68 -3.21 -21.52
C PRO A 47 -27.76 -4.61 -20.86
N SER A 48 -26.64 -5.10 -20.30
CA SER A 48 -26.54 -6.38 -19.59
C SER A 48 -26.94 -6.29 -18.12
N ALA A 49 -27.05 -5.10 -17.54
CA ALA A 49 -27.63 -4.90 -16.22
C ALA A 49 -29.14 -4.74 -16.41
N ASN A 50 -29.92 -5.74 -15.96
CA ASN A 50 -31.38 -5.78 -15.86
C ASN A 50 -32.11 -4.66 -16.64
N TRP A 51 -32.62 -4.99 -17.83
CA TRP A 51 -33.30 -4.14 -18.82
C TRP A 51 -34.35 -3.13 -18.30
N SER A 52 -34.86 -3.31 -17.08
CA SER A 52 -35.75 -2.35 -16.40
C SER A 52 -35.05 -1.05 -15.98
N SER A 53 -33.72 -1.05 -15.78
CA SER A 53 -32.93 0.13 -15.39
C SER A 53 -32.39 0.92 -16.60
N ALA A 54 -32.27 0.27 -17.76
CA ALA A 54 -31.85 0.91 -19.01
C ALA A 54 -32.91 1.88 -19.58
N LEU A 55 -34.18 1.68 -19.22
CA LEU A 55 -35.33 2.49 -19.66
C LEU A 55 -35.66 3.67 -18.73
N LEU A 56 -35.06 3.73 -17.54
CA LEU A 56 -35.18 4.88 -16.62
C LEU A 56 -34.08 5.93 -16.84
N ALA A 57 -33.24 5.75 -17.87
CA ALA A 57 -32.60 6.87 -18.50
C ALA A 57 -33.71 7.82 -18.96
N ASN A 58 -33.97 8.84 -18.15
CA ASN A 58 -34.89 9.93 -18.43
C ASN A 58 -34.80 10.25 -19.93
N SER A 59 -35.93 10.30 -20.61
CA SER A 59 -36.02 10.54 -22.06
C SER A 59 -35.28 11.81 -22.53
N SER A 60 -34.84 12.65 -21.60
CA SER A 60 -33.91 13.78 -21.76
C SER A 60 -32.42 13.44 -21.97
N ALA A 61 -31.99 12.22 -21.67
CA ALA A 61 -30.64 11.72 -21.94
C ALA A 61 -30.49 11.21 -23.38
N LEU A 62 -31.58 10.78 -24.01
CA LEU A 62 -31.59 10.30 -25.40
C LEU A 62 -31.57 11.46 -26.42
N THR A 63 -31.89 12.68 -25.99
CA THR A 63 -31.90 13.90 -26.80
C THR A 63 -30.67 14.79 -26.63
N ASN A 64 -29.84 14.53 -25.60
CA ASN A 64 -28.56 15.19 -25.41
C ASN A 64 -27.42 14.27 -25.85
N SER A 65 -26.61 14.72 -26.81
CA SER A 65 -25.42 14.02 -27.36
C SER A 65 -24.29 13.72 -26.34
N THR A 66 -24.58 13.81 -25.04
CA THR A 66 -23.63 13.70 -23.91
C THR A 66 -23.97 12.56 -22.94
N ALA A 67 -25.01 11.76 -23.20
CA ALA A 67 -25.33 10.65 -22.32
C ALA A 67 -24.40 9.45 -22.56
N CYS A 68 -23.64 9.06 -21.52
CA CYS A 68 -22.70 7.95 -21.56
C CYS A 68 -23.06 6.83 -20.57
N ILE A 69 -22.64 5.60 -20.91
CA ILE A 69 -22.89 4.38 -20.14
C ILE A 69 -21.81 4.18 -19.08
N ASN A 70 -22.23 3.95 -17.84
CA ASN A 70 -21.33 3.60 -16.75
C ASN A 70 -20.99 2.11 -16.81
N TRP A 71 -19.91 1.77 -17.51
CA TRP A 71 -19.43 0.39 -17.59
C TRP A 71 -18.77 -0.11 -16.29
N ASN A 72 -18.39 0.79 -15.37
CA ASN A 72 -17.74 0.40 -14.11
C ASN A 72 -18.66 -0.45 -13.21
N VAL A 73 -19.98 -0.41 -13.41
CA VAL A 73 -20.94 -1.23 -12.65
C VAL A 73 -20.77 -2.74 -12.89
N LEU A 74 -20.07 -3.14 -13.95
CA LEU A 74 -19.78 -4.55 -14.23
C LEU A 74 -18.71 -5.13 -13.32
N TYR A 75 -17.86 -4.30 -12.71
CA TYR A 75 -16.85 -4.73 -11.74
C TYR A 75 -17.50 -4.93 -10.36
N ASN A 76 -18.25 -6.01 -10.18
CA ASN A 76 -18.97 -6.29 -8.92
C ASN A 76 -18.35 -7.38 -8.05
N ALA A 77 -17.33 -8.07 -8.56
CA ALA A 77 -16.67 -9.18 -7.89
C ALA A 77 -15.24 -8.80 -7.55
N CYS A 78 -14.82 -9.09 -6.32
CA CYS A 78 -13.45 -8.90 -5.89
C CYS A 78 -12.66 -10.19 -6.09
N LEU A 79 -11.76 -10.19 -7.08
CA LEU A 79 -10.94 -11.32 -7.47
C LEU A 79 -9.47 -10.88 -7.54
N PRO A 80 -8.50 -11.78 -7.27
CA PRO A 80 -7.08 -11.49 -7.40
C PRO A 80 -6.67 -11.44 -8.88
N LEU A 81 -7.04 -10.35 -9.55
CA LEU A 81 -6.78 -10.07 -10.96
C LEU A 81 -5.81 -8.90 -11.11
N GLY A 82 -4.97 -8.94 -12.14
CA GLY A 82 -3.99 -7.89 -12.41
C GLY A 82 -2.69 -8.03 -11.61
N PRO A 83 -1.75 -7.09 -11.81
CA PRO A 83 -0.49 -7.06 -11.07
C PRO A 83 -0.68 -6.54 -9.65
N ASN A 84 0.21 -6.94 -8.73
CA ASN A 84 0.27 -6.38 -7.39
C ASN A 84 0.66 -4.88 -7.42
N PRO A 85 0.30 -4.09 -6.39
CA PRO A 85 0.61 -2.66 -6.36
C PRO A 85 2.10 -2.35 -6.43
N GLY A 86 2.41 -1.12 -6.87
CA GLY A 86 3.79 -0.66 -7.01
C GLY A 86 4.54 -1.41 -8.11
N PHE A 87 3.90 -1.59 -9.28
CA PHE A 87 4.43 -2.34 -10.42
C PHE A 87 4.79 -3.81 -10.08
N GLY A 88 4.05 -4.43 -9.17
CA GLY A 88 4.30 -5.79 -8.69
C GLY A 88 5.28 -5.88 -7.51
N GLY A 89 5.80 -4.76 -7.02
CA GLY A 89 6.79 -4.74 -5.94
C GLY A 89 6.21 -4.92 -4.54
N ILE A 90 4.97 -4.47 -4.31
CA ILE A 90 4.32 -4.54 -2.99
C ILE A 90 3.48 -5.82 -2.92
N SER A 91 4.02 -6.87 -2.30
CA SER A 91 3.30 -8.14 -2.14
C SER A 91 3.81 -8.96 -0.97
N PHE A 92 2.95 -9.88 -0.49
CA PHE A 92 3.28 -10.83 0.58
C PHE A 92 3.22 -12.30 0.10
N ASP A 93 3.13 -12.52 -1.22
CA ASP A 93 2.99 -13.85 -1.82
C ASP A 93 4.28 -14.67 -1.72
N ASN A 94 5.42 -13.97 -1.66
CA ASN A 94 6.75 -14.56 -1.56
C ASN A 94 7.51 -13.90 -0.41
N ILE A 95 8.38 -14.68 0.23
CA ILE A 95 9.18 -14.17 1.36
C ILE A 95 10.05 -12.97 0.96
N GLY A 96 10.64 -12.97 -0.24
CA GLY A 96 11.52 -11.88 -0.71
C GLY A 96 10.78 -10.55 -0.90
N TYR A 97 9.64 -10.57 -1.60
CA TYR A 97 8.81 -9.37 -1.78
C TYR A 97 8.17 -8.92 -0.46
N GLY A 98 7.81 -9.86 0.42
CA GLY A 98 7.33 -9.54 1.76
C GLY A 98 8.39 -8.80 2.58
N MET A 99 9.65 -9.26 2.55
CA MET A 99 10.75 -8.56 3.23
C MET A 99 10.98 -7.16 2.67
N LEU A 100 10.94 -6.99 1.35
CA LEU A 100 11.08 -5.68 0.71
C LEU A 100 9.96 -4.73 1.14
N THR A 101 8.73 -5.21 1.17
CA THR A 101 7.56 -4.45 1.61
C THR A 101 7.68 -4.04 3.08
N VAL A 102 8.12 -4.95 3.95
CA VAL A 102 8.36 -4.65 5.38
C VAL A 102 9.47 -3.62 5.54
N TYR A 103 10.57 -3.75 4.80
CA TYR A 103 11.66 -2.78 4.82
C TYR A 103 11.15 -1.38 4.46
N GLN A 104 10.41 -1.25 3.37
CA GLN A 104 9.83 0.03 2.93
C GLN A 104 8.89 0.66 3.97
N VAL A 105 8.09 -0.15 4.67
CA VAL A 105 7.23 0.35 5.75
C VAL A 105 8.06 0.81 6.96
N THR A 106 9.14 0.10 7.31
CA THR A 106 10.00 0.46 8.45
C THR A 106 10.81 1.74 8.23
N THR A 107 11.13 2.07 6.98
CA THR A 107 11.82 3.32 6.66
C THR A 107 10.89 4.54 6.66
N LEU A 108 9.58 4.34 6.86
CA LEU A 108 8.55 5.38 6.82
C LEU A 108 8.44 6.11 5.46
N GLU A 109 8.91 5.48 4.38
CA GLU A 109 8.86 6.05 3.03
C GLU A 109 7.69 5.41 2.27
N GLY A 110 6.63 6.19 2.02
CA GLY A 110 5.40 5.68 1.39
C GLY A 110 4.63 4.64 2.24
N TRP A 111 4.92 4.58 3.55
CA TRP A 111 4.34 3.58 4.48
C TRP A 111 2.82 3.72 4.63
N THR A 112 2.30 4.94 4.54
CA THR A 112 0.87 5.22 4.65
C THR A 112 0.11 4.57 3.49
N THR A 113 0.64 4.67 2.27
CA THR A 113 0.05 4.04 1.07
C THR A 113 0.00 2.53 1.21
N ILE A 114 1.10 1.89 1.65
CA ILE A 114 1.18 0.44 1.85
C ILE A 114 0.22 -0.02 2.95
N THR A 115 0.22 0.68 4.09
CA THR A 115 -0.69 0.37 5.20
C THR A 115 -2.14 0.50 4.77
N ASN A 116 -2.47 1.51 3.96
CA ASN A 116 -3.81 1.69 3.41
C ASN A 116 -4.20 0.52 2.50
N TYR A 117 -3.31 0.06 1.61
CA TYR A 117 -3.60 -1.12 0.76
C TYR A 117 -3.96 -2.36 1.58
N VAL A 118 -3.21 -2.64 2.65
CA VAL A 118 -3.49 -3.80 3.49
C VAL A 118 -4.78 -3.64 4.28
N THR A 119 -5.08 -2.42 4.73
CA THR A 119 -6.31 -2.13 5.47
C THR A 119 -7.54 -2.18 4.55
N ASP A 120 -7.39 -1.82 3.27
CA ASP A 120 -8.46 -1.85 2.28
C ASP A 120 -8.91 -3.28 1.94
N VAL A 121 -7.99 -4.26 1.93
CA VAL A 121 -8.26 -5.67 1.55
C VAL A 121 -8.59 -6.56 2.74
N SER A 122 -8.00 -6.29 3.91
CA SER A 122 -8.09 -7.15 5.09
C SER A 122 -9.13 -6.60 6.09
N PHE A 123 -8.68 -6.22 7.27
CA PHE A 123 -9.50 -5.70 8.36
C PHE A 123 -8.82 -4.47 8.95
N TRP A 124 -9.60 -3.59 9.57
CA TRP A 124 -9.04 -2.38 10.18
C TRP A 124 -7.94 -2.70 11.21
N ALA A 125 -7.98 -3.82 11.92
CA ALA A 125 -6.93 -4.18 12.88
C ALA A 125 -5.55 -4.46 12.25
N SER A 126 -5.45 -4.63 10.92
CA SER A 126 -4.18 -4.79 10.22
C SER A 126 -3.26 -3.57 10.40
N PHE A 127 -3.80 -2.36 10.60
CA PHE A 127 -2.98 -1.16 10.87
C PHE A 127 -2.17 -1.31 12.17
N VAL A 128 -2.70 -2.01 13.18
CA VAL A 128 -2.08 -2.16 14.51
C VAL A 128 -0.79 -2.97 14.41
N ILE A 129 -0.76 -3.98 13.54
CA ILE A 129 0.42 -4.82 13.30
C ILE A 129 1.57 -3.96 12.78
N PHE A 130 1.30 -3.03 11.87
CA PHE A 130 2.31 -2.11 11.34
C PHE A 130 2.87 -1.17 12.41
N PHE A 131 2.04 -0.62 13.30
CA PHE A 131 2.54 0.21 14.40
C PHE A 131 3.46 -0.56 15.36
N ILE A 132 3.10 -1.82 15.68
CA ILE A 132 3.95 -2.69 16.52
C ILE A 132 5.27 -2.99 15.80
N LEU A 133 5.22 -3.27 14.50
CA LEU A 133 6.39 -3.57 13.69
C LEU A 133 7.33 -2.35 13.63
N VAL A 134 6.82 -1.17 13.26
CA VAL A 134 7.60 0.08 13.22
C VAL A 134 8.16 0.42 14.59
N GLY A 135 7.36 0.28 15.65
CA GLY A 135 7.78 0.55 17.03
C GLY A 135 8.91 -0.38 17.49
N SER A 136 8.77 -1.68 17.25
CA SER A 136 9.79 -2.67 17.61
C SER A 136 11.10 -2.49 16.83
N VAL A 137 11.03 -2.23 15.52
CA VAL A 137 12.21 -1.96 14.69
C VAL A 137 12.89 -0.66 15.09
N SER A 138 12.13 0.40 15.36
CA SER A 138 12.66 1.68 15.83
C SER A 138 13.36 1.53 17.19
N PHE A 139 12.77 0.76 18.11
CA PHE A 139 13.40 0.45 19.39
C PHE A 139 14.75 -0.25 19.20
N LEU A 140 14.80 -1.28 18.35
CA LEU A 140 16.05 -1.97 18.04
C LEU A 140 17.07 -1.03 17.38
N ALA A 141 16.64 -0.18 16.45
CA ALA A 141 17.51 0.78 15.77
C ALA A 141 18.13 1.79 16.76
N ILE A 142 17.32 2.37 17.65
CA ILE A 142 17.80 3.31 18.68
C ILE A 142 18.78 2.62 19.63
N ASN A 143 18.45 1.42 20.11
CA ASN A 143 19.34 0.69 21.01
C ASN A 143 20.65 0.28 20.32
N THR A 144 20.58 -0.13 19.06
CA THR A 144 21.76 -0.47 18.26
C THR A 144 22.65 0.75 18.04
N PHE A 145 22.07 1.90 17.68
CA PHE A 145 22.80 3.16 17.53
C PHE A 145 23.53 3.54 18.83
N LYS A 146 22.84 3.46 19.97
CA LYS A 146 23.44 3.73 21.28
C LYS A 146 24.64 2.84 21.59
N VAL A 147 24.51 1.53 21.35
CA VAL A 147 25.60 0.56 21.57
C VAL A 147 26.80 0.89 20.69
N ILE A 148 26.57 1.21 19.41
CA ILE A 148 27.64 1.55 18.46
C ILE A 148 28.37 2.83 18.90
N VAL A 149 27.63 3.87 19.30
CA VAL A 149 28.22 5.12 19.78
C VAL A 149 29.06 4.88 21.04
N ALA A 150 28.58 4.06 21.98
CA ALA A 150 29.34 3.71 23.18
C ALA A 150 30.65 2.98 22.85
N ILE A 151 30.61 2.01 21.91
CA ILE A 151 31.81 1.30 21.44
C ILE A 151 32.79 2.27 20.80
N HIS A 152 32.31 3.24 20.02
CA HIS A 152 33.17 4.23 19.37
C HIS A 152 33.88 5.14 20.38
N PHE A 153 33.17 5.61 21.42
CA PHE A 153 33.79 6.41 22.47
C PHE A 153 34.84 5.63 23.26
N VAL A 154 34.51 4.40 23.70
CA VAL A 154 35.47 3.53 24.40
C VAL A 154 36.71 3.28 23.54
N LYS A 155 36.51 2.98 22.25
CA LYS A 155 37.64 2.72 21.36
C LYS A 155 38.52 3.96 21.11
N ASN A 156 37.92 5.14 21.01
CA ASN A 156 38.70 6.38 20.86
C ASN A 156 39.48 6.69 22.15
N ASP A 157 38.89 6.48 23.33
CA ASP A 157 39.59 6.65 24.61
C ASP A 157 40.76 5.65 24.76
N ASP A 158 40.57 4.39 24.32
CA ASP A 158 41.64 3.36 24.30
C ASP A 158 42.78 3.70 23.31
N ASP A 159 42.46 4.33 22.17
CA ASP A 159 43.43 4.69 21.13
C ASP A 159 44.22 5.99 21.49
N ASP A 160 43.71 6.81 22.44
CA ASP A 160 44.36 8.03 22.97
C ASP A 160 45.27 7.77 24.20
N GLU A 161 45.32 6.53 24.73
CA GLU A 161 46.19 6.15 25.84
C GLU A 161 47.62 5.81 25.33
N PRO A 162 48.68 6.50 25.81
CA PRO A 162 50.03 6.27 25.29
C PRO A 162 50.51 4.84 25.56
N GLU A 163 51.19 4.22 24.59
CA GLU A 163 51.71 2.83 24.64
C GLU A 163 52.71 2.51 25.79
N CYS A 164 52.84 3.36 26.81
CA CYS A 164 53.80 3.21 27.90
C CYS A 164 53.31 2.33 29.06
N GLU A 165 52.01 2.02 29.19
CA GLU A 165 51.49 1.17 30.28
C GLU A 165 51.27 -0.30 29.90
N ARG A 166 51.33 -0.67 28.62
CA ARG A 166 51.17 -2.08 28.18
C ARG A 166 52.36 -3.00 28.55
N GLY A 167 53.43 -2.46 29.11
CA GLY A 167 54.70 -3.17 29.34
C GLY A 167 55.07 -3.51 30.79
N PHE A 168 54.31 -3.12 31.82
CA PHE A 168 54.83 -3.20 33.21
C PHE A 168 54.26 -4.32 34.10
N PHE A 169 53.20 -5.03 33.71
CA PHE A 169 52.57 -6.04 34.60
C PHE A 169 52.78 -7.51 34.23
N VAL A 170 53.58 -7.83 33.21
CA VAL A 170 53.83 -9.23 32.80
C VAL A 170 55.23 -9.74 33.17
N ASP A 171 56.21 -8.88 33.51
CA ASP A 171 57.61 -9.27 33.74
C ASP A 171 58.18 -8.94 35.14
N GLY A 172 57.75 -9.67 36.18
CA GLY A 172 58.45 -9.75 37.49
C GLY A 172 57.60 -10.52 38.51
N LEU A 173 57.99 -11.64 39.12
CA LEU A 173 59.27 -12.04 39.72
C LEU A 173 59.90 -10.94 40.59
#